data_AF-A0AAW8KAW5-F1
#
_entry.id   AF-A0AAW8KAW5-F1
#
_cell.length_a   1.000
_cell.length_b   1.000
_cell.length_c   1.000
_cell.angle_alpha   90.00
_cell.angle_beta   90.00
_cell.angle_gamma   90.00
#
_symmetry.space_group_name_H-M   'P 1'
#
loop_
_entity.id
_entity.type
_entity.pdbx_description
1 polymer ?
#
loop_
_entity_poly.entity_id
_entity_poly.type
_entity_poly.pdbx_seq_one_letter_code
_entity_poly.pdbx_strand_id
1 'polypeptide(L)' 'SKSFKKQTVLKNISLSIPENCVYGLLGPNGAGKSTLLKMLTGLLRPDSGSIIFRGHPWSRADLYEIGGL' A
#
# COMPACT_ATOMS: atom_id res chain seq x y z
N SER A 1 3.88 -8.36 -0.20
CA SER A 1 4.19 -8.64 1.23
C SER A 1 5.25 -7.68 1.75
N LYS A 2 5.36 -7.55 3.08
CA LYS A 2 6.40 -6.76 3.74
C LYS A 2 6.82 -7.38 5.08
N SER A 3 8.12 -7.52 5.27
CA SER A 3 8.76 -7.98 6.49
C SER A 3 9.88 -7.02 6.91
N PHE A 4 10.10 -6.90 8.22
CA PHE A 4 11.24 -6.18 8.79
C PHE A 4 12.01 -7.15 9.68
N LYS A 5 13.30 -7.35 9.38
CA LYS A 5 14.13 -8.38 10.03
C LYS A 5 13.41 -9.74 10.01
N LYS A 6 13.05 -10.28 11.19
CA LYS A 6 12.35 -11.57 11.35
C LYS A 6 10.83 -11.44 11.51
N GLN A 7 10.27 -10.25 11.40
CA GLN A 7 8.84 -10.00 11.62
C GLN A 7 8.12 -9.67 10.31
N THR A 8 7.18 -10.52 9.92
CA THR A 8 6.26 -10.25 8.81
C THR A 8 5.16 -9.31 9.27
N VAL A 9 5.06 -8.15 8.62
CA VAL A 9 4.05 -7.12 8.95
C VAL A 9 2.86 -7.19 8.00
N LEU A 10 3.10 -7.51 6.72
CA LEU A 10 2.04 -7.70 5.72
C LEU A 10 2.31 -9.00 4.96
N LYS A 11 1.37 -9.94 5.04
CA LYS A 11 1.48 -11.25 4.40
C LYS A 11 0.39 -11.40 3.34
N ASN A 12 0.81 -11.44 2.07
CA ASN A 12 -0.07 -11.73 0.92
C ASN A 12 -1.39 -10.93 0.90
N ILE A 13 -1.29 -9.61 1.04
CA ILE A 13 -2.44 -8.72 0.97
C ILE A 13 -2.82 -8.52 -0.50
N SER A 14 -4.09 -8.79 -0.82
CA SER A 14 -4.71 -8.47 -2.11
C SER A 14 -5.90 -7.55 -1.84
N LEU A 15 -5.90 -6.38 -2.49
CA LEU A 15 -6.93 -5.36 -2.33
C LEU A 15 -7.19 -4.72 -3.69
N SER A 16 -8.46 -4.41 -3.96
CA SER A 16 -8.87 -3.60 -5.10
C SER A 16 -9.73 -2.45 -4.58
N ILE A 17 -9.37 -1.22 -4.95
CA ILE A 17 -10.10 0.01 -4.61
C ILE A 17 -10.66 0.57 -5.91
N PRO A 18 -11.98 0.47 -6.15
CA PRO A 18 -12.62 1.10 -7.29
C PRO A 18 -12.54 2.62 -7.21
N GLU A 19 -12.65 3.27 -8.36
CA GLU A 19 -12.78 4.72 -8.42
C GLU A 19 -14.06 5.18 -7.70
N ASN A 20 -14.04 6.41 -7.19
CA ASN A 20 -15.17 7.03 -6.47
C ASN A 20 -15.59 6.32 -5.18
N CYS A 21 -14.70 5.52 -4.58
CA CYS A 21 -14.93 4.86 -3.31
C CYS A 21 -14.00 5.37 -2.22
N VAL A 22 -14.51 5.47 -0.99
CA VAL A 22 -13.72 5.80 0.21
C VAL A 22 -13.60 4.56 1.07
N TYR A 23 -12.37 4.15 1.40
CA TYR A 23 -12.09 3.01 2.26
C TYR A 23 -11.43 3.43 3.56
N GLY A 24 -11.90 2.86 4.68
CA GLY A 24 -11.26 2.96 5.97
C GLY A 24 -10.37 1.75 6.24
N LEU A 25 -9.08 1.97 6.51
CA LEU A 25 -8.17 0.91 6.94
C LEU A 25 -8.19 0.80 8.47
N LEU A 26 -8.90 -0.21 9.00
CA LEU A 26 -9.11 -0.41 10.44
C LEU A 26 -8.26 -1.57 10.99
N GLY A 27 -8.02 -1.56 12.30
CA GLY A 27 -7.31 -2.63 13.01
C GLY A 27 -6.49 -2.11 14.20
N PRO A 28 -6.00 -3.00 15.07
CA PRO A 28 -5.24 -2.62 16.27
C PRO A 28 -3.87 -2.00 15.93
N ASN A 29 -3.22 -1.39 16.91
CA ASN A 29 -1.85 -0.92 16.78
C ASN A 29 -0.91 -2.07 16.43
N GLY A 30 0.02 -1.85 15.51
CA GLY A 30 0.92 -2.90 15.01
C GLY A 30 0.36 -3.79 13.89
N ALA A 31 -0.93 -3.68 13.53
CA ALA A 31 -1.54 -4.49 12.47
C ALA A 31 -1.01 -4.22 11.04
N GLY A 32 -0.05 -3.30 10.87
CA GLY A 32 0.56 -3.00 9.56
C GLY A 32 -0.15 -1.93 8.73
N LYS A 33 -1.15 -1.23 9.28
CA LYS A 33 -1.92 -0.19 8.57
C LYS A 33 -1.04 0.91 7.96
N SER A 34 -0.23 1.55 8.79
CA SER A 34 0.71 2.59 8.33
C SER A 34 1.77 2.03 7.39
N THR A 35 2.16 0.76 7.53
CA THR A 35 3.07 0.08 6.61
C THR A 35 2.44 -0.06 5.22
N LEU A 36 1.16 -0.45 5.15
CA LEU A 36 0.42 -0.55 3.89
C LEU A 36 0.29 0.83 3.22
N LEU A 37 -0.14 1.84 3.97
CA LEU A 37 -0.28 3.21 3.45
C LEU A 37 1.06 3.77 2.96
N LYS A 38 2.17 3.57 3.69
CA LYS A 38 3.51 3.98 3.25
C LYS A 38 3.96 3.29 1.96
N MET A 39 3.49 2.07 1.68
CA MET A 39 3.78 1.43 0.40
C MET A 39 2.98 2.05 -0.75
N LEU A 40 1.70 2.34 -0.52
CA LEU A 40 0.84 3.03 -1.50
C LEU A 40 1.33 4.46 -1.80
N THR A 41 1.87 5.15 -0.80
CA THR A 41 2.43 6.51 -0.97
C THR A 41 3.91 6.54 -1.34
N GLY A 42 4.52 5.39 -1.68
CA GLY A 42 5.90 5.34 -2.17
C GLY A 42 7.00 5.64 -1.16
N LEU A 43 6.65 5.77 0.13
CA LEU A 43 7.57 5.92 1.26
C LEU A 43 8.24 4.60 1.64
N LEU A 44 7.67 3.46 1.23
CA LEU A 44 8.20 2.14 1.49
C LEU A 44 8.01 1.24 0.27
N ARG A 45 9.02 0.43 -0.09
CA ARG A 45 8.86 -0.58 -1.15
C ARG A 45 8.33 -1.89 -0.56
N PRO A 46 7.38 -2.58 -1.23
CA PRO A 46 7.03 -3.95 -0.87
C PRO A 46 8.22 -4.88 -1.12
N ASP A 47 8.30 -5.97 -0.36
CA ASP A 47 9.33 -7.00 -0.59
C ASP A 47 8.91 -7.96 -1.72
N SER A 48 7.61 -8.08 -1.97
CA SER A 48 7.04 -8.87 -3.05
C SER A 48 5.64 -8.40 -3.44
N GLY A 49 5.21 -8.77 -4.65
CA GLY A 49 3.95 -8.34 -5.25
C GLY A 49 4.08 -7.00 -5.99
N SER A 50 2.95 -6.51 -6.49
CA SER A 50 2.86 -5.29 -7.28
C SER A 50 1.70 -4.42 -6.82
N ILE A 51 1.82 -3.12 -7.07
CA ILE A 51 0.72 -2.15 -6.92
C ILE A 51 0.37 -1.70 -8.34
N ILE A 52 -0.92 -1.67 -8.65
CA ILE A 52 -1.44 -1.23 -9.94
C ILE A 52 -2.28 0.01 -9.66
N PHE A 53 -2.01 1.09 -10.39
CA PHE A 53 -2.80 2.31 -10.35
C PHE A 53 -3.39 2.52 -11.74
N ARG A 54 -4.71 2.73 -11.82
CA ARG A 54 -5.42 2.98 -13.09
C ARG A 54 -5.05 2.04 -14.24
N GLY A 55 -4.85 0.75 -13.93
CA GLY A 55 -4.56 -0.30 -14.92
C GLY A 55 -3.09 -0.43 -15.34
N HIS A 56 -2.16 0.37 -14.79
CA HIS A 56 -0.73 0.23 -15.04
C HIS A 56 0.08 0.00 -13.76
N PRO A 57 1.31 -0.53 -13.85
CA PRO A 57 2.20 -0.63 -12.69
C PRO A 57 2.39 0.74 -12.04
N TRP A 58 2.21 0.81 -10.72
CA TRP A 58 2.34 2.04 -9.96
C TRP A 58 3.76 2.60 -10.03
N SER A 59 3.87 3.93 -10.11
CA SER A 59 5.12 4.68 -10.12
C SER A 59 5.08 5.86 -9.16
N ARG A 60 6.25 6.49 -8.91
CA ARG A 60 6.30 7.71 -8.09
C ARG A 60 5.60 8.91 -8.75
N ALA A 61 5.42 8.94 -10.07
CA ALA A 61 4.71 10.01 -10.74
C ALA A 61 3.23 10.05 -10.33
N ASP A 62 2.66 8.89 -10.01
CA ASP A 62 1.25 8.72 -9.65
C ASP A 62 0.90 9.38 -8.30
N LEU A 63 1.91 9.73 -7.48
CA LEU A 63 1.69 10.33 -6.16
C LEU A 63 1.00 11.69 -6.23
N TYR A 64 1.23 12.46 -7.30
CA TYR A 64 0.54 13.73 -7.54
C TYR A 64 -0.97 13.52 -7.76
N GLU A 65 -1.34 12.42 -8.42
CA GLU A 65 -2.75 12.08 -8.64
C GLU A 65 -3.41 11.43 -7.41
N ILE A 66 -2.64 10.64 -6.65
CA ILE A 66 -3.10 10.03 -5.40
C ILE A 66 -3.28 11.08 -4.28
N GLY A 67 -2.66 12.27 -4.42
CA GLY A 67 -2.67 13.32 -3.39
C GLY A 67 -1.70 13.04 -2.24
N GLY A 68 -0.64 12.29 -2.52
CA GLY A 68 0.41 11.96 -1.54
C GLY A 68 1.57 12.97 -1.49
N LEU A 69 1.59 13.95 -2.39
CA LEU A 69 2.59 15.01 -2.54
C LEU A 69 1.91 16.37 -2.76
#